data_AF-X1U257-F1
#
_entry.id   AF-X1U257-F1
#
_cell.length_a   1.000
_cell.length_b   1.000
_cell.length_c   1.000
_cell.angle_alpha   90.00
_cell.angle_beta   90.00
_cell.angle_gamma   90.00
#
_symmetry.space_group_name_H-M   'P 1'
#
loop_
_entity.id
_entity.type
_entity.pdbx_description
1 polymer ?
#
loop_
_entity_poly.entity_id
_entity_poly.type
_entity_poly.pdbx_seq_one_letter_code
_entity_poly.pdbx_strand_id
1 'polypeptide(L)'
;MSIYFPFSFRRKAQKATIGLKNPLGQVEISQKAISEFIQRIGKELEGVEDLEAGVKSSEEGVNVYLTLSAQAKGEIPRLIDELQTVVKNYLTSTIGIENVREIKVKVAKIL
;
A
#
# COMPACT_ATOMS: atom_id res chain seq x y z
N MET A 1 46.66 -8.67 -9.82
CA MET A 1 45.32 -8.59 -10.41
C MET A 1 44.47 -9.71 -9.82
N SER A 2 43.68 -9.43 -8.78
CA SER A 2 42.73 -10.40 -8.23
C SER A 2 41.33 -9.86 -8.47
N ILE A 3 40.59 -10.54 -9.34
CA ILE A 3 39.26 -10.13 -9.79
C ILE A 3 38.28 -10.58 -8.71
N TYR A 4 37.71 -9.62 -7.97
CA TYR A 4 36.57 -9.89 -7.10
C TYR A 4 35.30 -9.90 -7.95
N PHE A 5 34.63 -11.04 -8.01
CA PHE A 5 33.29 -11.18 -8.58
C PHE A 5 32.28 -11.09 -7.43
N PRO A 6 31.55 -9.98 -7.23
CA PRO A 6 30.49 -9.96 -6.23
C PRO A 6 29.31 -10.76 -6.79
N PHE A 7 29.17 -11.99 -6.28
CA PHE A 7 28.00 -12.84 -6.52
C PHE A 7 26.77 -12.17 -5.89
N SER A 8 26.12 -11.30 -6.65
CA SER A 8 24.85 -10.72 -6.25
C SER A 8 23.77 -11.78 -6.36
N PHE A 9 23.54 -12.50 -5.25
CA PHE A 9 22.39 -13.38 -5.08
C PHE A 9 21.12 -12.52 -5.09
N ARG A 10 20.52 -12.30 -6.27
CA ARG A 10 19.14 -11.81 -6.37
C ARG A 10 18.24 -12.89 -5.77
N ARG A 11 17.88 -12.75 -4.50
CA ARG A 11 16.78 -13.51 -3.90
C ARG A 11 15.54 -13.23 -4.74
N LYS A 12 15.05 -14.27 -5.42
CA LYS A 12 13.79 -14.24 -6.16
C LYS A 12 12.71 -13.87 -5.15
N ALA A 13 12.20 -12.65 -5.20
CA ALA A 13 11.15 -12.20 -4.30
C ALA A 13 9.96 -13.15 -4.48
N GLN A 14 9.69 -13.97 -3.46
CA GLN A 14 8.43 -14.72 -3.39
C GLN A 14 7.30 -13.69 -3.57
N LYS A 15 6.37 -13.97 -4.48
CA LYS A 15 5.19 -13.13 -4.67
C LYS A 15 4.40 -13.18 -3.36
N ALA A 16 4.54 -12.15 -2.54
CA ALA A 16 3.91 -12.11 -1.23
C ALA A 16 2.39 -11.94 -1.41
N THR A 17 1.60 -12.84 -0.82
CA THR A 17 0.14 -12.86 -0.87
C THR A 17 -0.43 -12.63 0.53
N ILE A 18 -1.66 -12.15 0.58
CA ILE A 18 -2.49 -12.04 1.78
C ILE A 18 -3.63 -13.04 1.62
N GLY A 19 -3.70 -14.00 2.55
CA GLY A 19 -4.76 -14.98 2.61
C GLY A 19 -5.99 -14.45 3.34
N LEU A 20 -7.15 -14.64 2.76
CA LEU A 20 -8.46 -14.31 3.29
C LEU A 20 -9.24 -15.61 3.45
N LYS A 21 -9.94 -15.77 4.58
CA LYS A 21 -10.83 -16.92 4.81
C LYS A 21 -12.27 -16.49 4.57
N ASN A 22 -13.03 -17.31 3.84
CA ASN A 22 -14.47 -17.16 3.72
C ASN A 22 -15.15 -18.53 3.94
N PRO A 23 -16.49 -18.57 4.10
CA PRO A 23 -17.20 -19.84 4.35
C PRO A 23 -17.03 -20.90 3.24
N LEU A 24 -16.63 -20.50 2.03
CA LEU A 24 -16.48 -21.40 0.87
C LEU A 24 -15.03 -21.85 0.66
N GLY A 25 -14.06 -21.30 1.40
CA GLY A 25 -12.65 -21.65 1.27
C GLY A 25 -11.69 -20.49 1.54
N GLN A 26 -10.51 -20.59 0.94
CA GLN A 26 -9.43 -19.60 1.08
C GLN A 26 -9.26 -18.83 -0.23
N VAL A 27 -9.14 -17.51 -0.12
CA VAL A 27 -8.80 -16.61 -1.23
C VAL A 27 -7.43 -16.03 -0.94
N GLU A 28 -6.55 -15.99 -1.93
CA GLU A 28 -5.26 -15.32 -1.82
C GLU A 28 -5.19 -14.15 -2.78
N ILE A 29 -4.83 -12.97 -2.25
CA ILE A 29 -4.65 -11.76 -3.04
C ILE A 29 -3.19 -11.33 -2.93
N SER A 30 -2.52 -11.13 -4.06
CA SER A 30 -1.14 -10.65 -4.04
C SER A 30 -1.05 -9.25 -3.43
N GLN A 31 -0.01 -8.98 -2.64
CA GLN A 31 0.27 -7.64 -2.11
C GLN A 31 0.38 -6.61 -3.24
N LYS A 32 0.90 -7.02 -4.41
CA LYS A 32 0.97 -6.20 -5.62
C LYS A 32 -0.43 -5.77 -6.09
N ALA A 33 -1.37 -6.70 -6.19
CA ALA A 33 -2.75 -6.39 -6.61
C ALA A 33 -3.42 -5.41 -5.64
N ILE A 34 -3.21 -5.58 -4.34
CA ILE A 34 -3.73 -4.66 -3.33
C ILE A 34 -3.08 -3.27 -3.46
N SER A 35 -1.75 -3.22 -3.63
CA SER A 35 -1.01 -1.99 -3.90
C SER A 35 -1.55 -1.23 -5.12
N GLU A 36 -1.68 -1.89 -6.27
CA GLU A 36 -2.17 -1.28 -7.51
C GLU A 36 -3.61 -0.80 -7.35
N PHE A 37 -4.44 -1.56 -6.63
CA PHE A 37 -5.80 -1.16 -6.33
C PHE A 37 -5.86 0.09 -5.46
N ILE A 38 -5.08 0.14 -4.36
CA ILE A 38 -4.96 1.32 -3.49
C ILE A 38 -4.50 2.55 -4.27
N GLN A 39 -3.51 2.40 -5.15
CA GLN A 39 -3.04 3.50 -5.98
C GLN A 39 -4.15 4.05 -6.86
N ARG A 40 -4.96 3.18 -7.47
CA ARG A 40 -6.08 3.60 -8.33
C ARG A 40 -7.10 4.42 -7.55
N ILE A 41 -7.58 3.93 -6.42
CA ILE A 41 -8.61 4.60 -5.60
C ILE A 41 -8.09 5.91 -4.99
N GLY A 42 -6.83 5.96 -4.55
CA GLY A 42 -6.31 7.14 -3.87
C GLY A 42 -6.00 8.28 -4.83
N LYS A 43 -5.74 7.99 -6.11
CA LYS A 43 -5.62 9.00 -7.18
C LYS A 43 -6.95 9.64 -7.59
N GLU A 44 -8.08 9.05 -7.20
CA GLU A 44 -9.40 9.65 -7.44
C GLU A 44 -9.73 10.75 -6.42
N LEU A 45 -8.96 10.87 -5.33
CA LEU A 45 -9.16 11.91 -4.32
C LEU A 45 -8.68 13.28 -4.81
N GLU A 46 -9.54 14.28 -4.67
CA GLU A 46 -9.21 15.66 -5.03
C GLU A 46 -8.00 16.14 -4.23
N GLY A 47 -7.01 16.70 -4.93
CA GLY A 47 -5.78 17.18 -4.33
C GLY A 47 -4.64 16.15 -4.28
N VAL A 48 -4.88 14.88 -4.65
CA VAL A 48 -3.81 13.90 -4.91
C VAL A 48 -3.42 13.96 -6.39
N GLU A 49 -2.18 14.37 -6.67
CA GLU A 49 -1.65 14.40 -8.04
C GLU A 49 -1.05 13.04 -8.43
N ASP A 50 -0.30 12.44 -7.51
CA ASP A 50 0.31 11.12 -7.70
C ASP A 50 0.34 10.37 -6.37
N LEU A 51 0.31 9.04 -6.47
CA LEU A 51 0.26 8.14 -5.33
C LEU A 51 0.95 6.81 -5.66
N GLU A 52 1.96 6.49 -4.87
CA GLU A 52 2.54 5.15 -4.80
C GLU A 52 2.09 4.47 -3.51
N ALA A 53 1.63 3.23 -3.63
CA ALA A 53 1.23 2.40 -2.49
C ALA A 53 2.04 1.11 -2.42
N GLY A 54 2.51 0.79 -1.22
CA GLY A 54 3.18 -0.46 -0.87
C GLY A 54 2.43 -1.17 0.26
N VAL A 55 2.17 -2.46 0.11
CA VAL A 55 1.53 -3.29 1.13
C VAL A 55 2.52 -4.35 1.62
N LYS A 56 2.59 -4.56 2.93
CA LYS A 56 3.37 -5.64 3.54
C LYS A 56 2.56 -6.33 4.62
N SER A 57 2.37 -7.64 4.47
CA SER A 57 1.81 -8.47 5.54
C SER A 57 2.89 -8.86 6.55
N SER A 58 2.51 -8.89 7.82
CA SER A 58 3.31 -9.37 8.95
C SER A 58 2.43 -10.22 9.85
N GLU A 59 3.03 -10.90 10.84
CA GLU A 59 2.28 -11.67 11.84
C GLU A 59 1.31 -10.77 12.63
N GLU A 60 1.66 -9.49 12.79
CA GLU A 60 0.85 -8.49 13.51
C GLU A 60 -0.25 -7.85 12.65
N GLY A 61 -0.34 -8.18 11.36
CA GLY A 61 -1.31 -7.62 10.43
C GLY A 61 -0.68 -6.95 9.20
N VAL A 62 -1.47 -6.16 8.50
CA VAL A 62 -1.11 -5.52 7.24
C VAL A 62 -0.64 -4.09 7.47
N ASN A 63 0.56 -3.77 7.00
CA ASN A 63 1.10 -2.42 6.96
C ASN A 63 0.98 -1.84 5.54
N VAL A 64 0.54 -0.59 5.45
CA VAL A 64 0.37 0.13 4.20
C VAL A 64 1.28 1.36 4.22
N TYR A 65 2.04 1.54 3.14
CA TYR A 65 2.93 2.68 2.96
C TYR A 65 2.46 3.45 1.73
N LEU A 66 2.07 4.71 1.94
CA LEU A 66 1.60 5.61 0.89
C LEU A 66 2.61 6.74 0.71
N THR A 67 3.00 7.00 -0.53
CA THR A 67 3.82 8.16 -0.89
C THR A 67 3.05 8.97 -1.92
N LEU A 68 2.71 10.22 -1.59
CA LEU A 68 1.91 11.07 -2.46
C LEU A 68 2.58 12.39 -2.85
N SER A 69 2.15 12.93 -3.98
CA SER A 69 2.30 14.34 -4.34
C SER A 69 0.95 15.03 -4.16
N ALA A 70 0.90 16.11 -3.38
CA ALA A 70 -0.33 16.80 -3.02
C ALA A 70 -0.39 18.22 -3.62
N GLN A 71 -1.58 18.66 -4.01
CA GLN A 71 -1.82 20.05 -4.41
C GLN A 71 -2.02 20.94 -3.17
N ALA A 72 -1.47 22.16 -3.17
CA ALA A 72 -1.58 23.12 -2.07
C ALA A 72 -2.93 23.88 -2.00
N LYS A 73 -4.00 23.33 -2.60
CA LYS A 73 -5.31 23.99 -2.68
C LYS A 73 -6.17 23.85 -1.42
N GLY A 74 -5.64 23.23 -0.37
CA GLY A 74 -6.33 23.03 0.90
C GLY A 74 -5.38 22.60 2.03
N GLU A 75 -5.96 22.13 3.13
CA GLU A 75 -5.20 21.66 4.29
C GLU A 75 -4.67 20.23 4.04
N ILE A 76 -3.34 20.11 3.92
CA ILE A 76 -2.66 18.81 3.73
C ILE A 76 -3.05 17.78 4.81
N PRO A 77 -3.13 18.11 6.11
CA PRO A 77 -3.56 17.14 7.12
C PRO A 77 -4.94 16.54 6.83
N ARG A 78 -5.90 17.36 6.41
CA ARG A 78 -7.25 16.91 6.05
C ARG A 78 -7.22 15.94 4.86
N LEU A 79 -6.44 16.24 3.82
CA LEU A 79 -6.26 15.33 2.69
C LEU A 79 -5.66 13.98 3.11
N ILE A 80 -4.67 14.02 4.02
CA ILE A 80 -4.05 12.79 4.55
C ILE A 80 -5.07 11.97 5.34
N ASP A 81 -5.87 12.60 6.21
CA ASP A 81 -6.89 11.92 7.01
C ASP A 81 -7.95 11.26 6.12
N GLU A 82 -8.38 11.96 5.07
CA GLU A 82 -9.32 11.43 4.07
C GLU A 82 -8.72 10.23 3.33
N LEU A 83 -7.48 10.36 2.83
CA LEU A 83 -6.78 9.27 2.17
C LEU A 83 -6.64 8.04 3.07
N GLN A 84 -6.22 8.22 4.33
CA GLN A 84 -6.09 7.11 5.28
C GLN A 84 -7.43 6.44 5.57
N THR A 85 -8.50 7.23 5.73
CA THR A 85 -9.86 6.73 5.98
C THR A 85 -10.37 5.93 4.80
N VAL A 86 -10.23 6.46 3.59
CA VAL A 86 -10.65 5.80 2.35
C VAL A 86 -9.90 4.48 2.18
N VAL A 87 -8.57 4.49 2.28
CA VAL A 87 -7.77 3.26 2.15
C VAL A 87 -8.13 2.22 3.21
N LYS A 88 -8.31 2.63 4.47
CA LYS A 88 -8.74 1.73 5.55
C LYS A 88 -10.08 1.07 5.22
N ASN A 89 -11.08 1.87 4.83
CA ASN A 89 -12.42 1.38 4.50
C ASN A 89 -12.39 0.41 3.32
N TYR A 90 -11.57 0.67 2.30
CA TYR A 90 -11.43 -0.26 1.18
C TYR A 90 -10.78 -1.59 1.61
N LEU A 91 -9.72 -1.55 2.42
CA LEU A 91 -9.08 -2.77 2.91
C LEU A 91 -10.02 -3.63 3.75
N THR A 92 -10.77 -3.01 4.66
CA THR A 92 -11.67 -3.74 5.56
C THR A 92 -12.97 -4.15 4.87
N SER A 93 -13.63 -3.23 4.16
CA SER A 93 -15.00 -3.42 3.68
C SER A 93 -15.06 -4.00 2.27
N THR A 94 -14.06 -3.74 1.42
CA THR A 94 -14.04 -4.24 0.03
C THR A 94 -13.18 -5.49 -0.11
N ILE A 95 -11.99 -5.49 0.49
CA ILE A 95 -11.06 -6.63 0.37
C ILE A 95 -11.28 -7.67 1.48
N GLY A 96 -11.74 -7.26 2.67
CA GLY A 96 -11.95 -8.17 3.81
C GLY A 96 -10.70 -8.38 4.67
N ILE A 97 -9.74 -7.44 4.64
CA ILE A 97 -8.57 -7.47 5.52
C ILE A 97 -8.96 -6.88 6.87
N GLU A 98 -9.16 -7.75 7.86
CA GLU A 98 -9.63 -7.35 9.19
C GLU A 98 -8.57 -6.59 10.00
N ASN A 99 -7.31 -7.03 9.92
CA ASN A 99 -6.23 -6.48 10.74
C ASN A 99 -5.28 -5.59 9.92
N VAL A 100 -5.66 -4.32 9.75
CA VAL A 100 -4.80 -3.25 9.24
C VAL A 100 -4.06 -2.61 10.41
N ARG A 101 -2.75 -2.87 10.54
CA ARG A 101 -1.92 -2.42 11.66
C ARG A 101 -1.59 -0.94 11.56
N GLU A 102 -1.10 -0.49 10.41
CA GLU A 102 -0.66 0.89 10.19
C GLU A 102 -0.91 1.30 8.73
N ILE A 103 -1.36 2.54 8.55
CA ILE A 103 -1.36 3.22 7.24
C ILE A 103 -0.45 4.43 7.39
N LYS A 104 0.76 4.33 6.87
CA LYS A 104 1.76 5.39 6.95
C LYS A 104 1.78 6.21 5.68
N VAL A 105 1.65 7.52 5.81
CA VAL A 105 1.61 8.46 4.69
C VAL A 105 2.86 9.33 4.68
N LYS A 106 3.51 9.43 3.52
CA LYS A 106 4.62 10.33 3.23
C LYS A 106 4.21 11.30 2.12
N VAL A 107 4.19 12.58 2.41
CA VAL A 107 4.08 13.62 1.37
C VAL A 107 5.47 13.82 0.76
N ALA A 108 5.65 13.41 -0.48
CA ALA A 108 6.93 13.55 -1.20
C ALA A 108 7.07 14.92 -1.86
N LYS A 109 5.97 15.50 -2.33
CA LYS A 109 5.95 16.78 -3.03
C LYS A 109 4.66 17.54 -2.73
N ILE A 110 4.77 18.86 -2.65
CA ILE A 110 3.64 19.79 -2.61
C ILE A 110 3.71 20.63 -3.89
N LEU A 111 2.58 20.76 -4.58
CA LEU A 111 2.42 21.45 -5.87
C LEU A 111 1.60 22.72 -5.74
#